data_AF-A0A1Y2CMJ2-F1
#
_entry.id   AF-A0A1Y2CMJ2-F1
#
_cell.length_a   1.000
_cell.length_b   1.000
_cell.length_c   1.000
_cell.angle_alpha   90.00
_cell.angle_beta   90.00
_cell.angle_gamma   90.00
#
_symmetry.space_group_name_H-M   'P 1'
#
loop_
_entity.id
_entity.type
_entity.pdbx_description
1 polymer ?
#
loop_
_entity_poly.entity_id
_entity_poly.type
_entity_poly.pdbx_seq_one_letter_code
_entity_poly.pdbx_strand_id
1 'polypeptide(L)'
;MSLATSFAAKFAYSGIDAAENVVAPPKTPPAKTKANASKAIKAEPVDESDQVQLQLQLELDQGESSSVRRSARKRTIVKVEVKDEGGDAEDNENVKDDDRTTKPSPPGKNVVQFPHLKEISDSIDKNLICLFVGINPGVKTSETGHAYAHSSNWFWKLLHSGGCTDRLLPYTYDTHLPRLYSLGTTNLVARPTANQTQLSQQEKIDGAPILAAKIRKWKPESVCFVGKDIWKVFHKKYFGCEMNEKGFEFGFQKMAATGADLLIGNKKSDGTDDDPEFANPDWKGARVFVSFSTSGLVSFPPEFKKQVWTKLGAFVNERREARGETSPKVPFVLEA
;
A
#
# COMPACT_ATOMS: atom_id res chain seq x y z
N MET A 1 38.60 -34.46 -18.03
CA MET A 1 39.36 -33.22 -18.30
C MET A 1 38.49 -32.33 -19.18
N SER A 2 38.23 -31.09 -18.73
CA SER A 2 37.80 -29.88 -19.48
C SER A 2 36.62 -29.96 -20.47
N LEU A 3 35.71 -28.99 -20.60
CA LEU A 3 35.59 -27.64 -20.05
C LEU A 3 34.14 -27.18 -20.29
N ALA A 4 33.65 -26.30 -19.42
CA ALA A 4 32.37 -25.63 -19.49
C ALA A 4 32.33 -24.55 -20.59
N THR A 5 31.16 -24.33 -21.19
CA THR A 5 30.75 -22.97 -21.57
C THR A 5 29.23 -22.80 -21.55
N SER A 6 28.79 -21.85 -20.71
CA SER A 6 27.46 -21.27 -20.63
C SER A 6 27.23 -20.33 -21.83
N PHE A 7 26.01 -20.27 -22.37
CA PHE A 7 25.58 -19.16 -23.22
C PHE A 7 24.17 -18.71 -22.86
N ALA A 8 24.08 -17.47 -22.41
CA ALA A 8 22.85 -16.74 -22.14
C ALA A 8 22.22 -16.27 -23.45
N ALA A 9 20.94 -16.59 -23.68
CA ALA A 9 20.17 -16.03 -24.78
C ALA A 9 19.60 -14.67 -24.38
N LYS A 10 20.16 -13.60 -24.96
CA LYS A 10 19.56 -12.27 -25.05
C LYS A 10 18.49 -12.33 -26.14
N PHE A 11 17.22 -12.12 -25.80
CA PHE A 11 16.21 -11.78 -26.81
C PHE A 11 16.10 -10.26 -26.93
N ALA A 12 16.61 -9.76 -28.06
CA ALA A 12 16.40 -8.41 -28.54
C ALA A 12 14.97 -8.29 -29.10
N TYR A 13 14.29 -7.22 -28.73
CA TYR A 13 13.00 -6.83 -29.28
C TYR A 13 13.25 -6.14 -30.63
N SER A 14 12.82 -6.76 -31.73
CA SER A 14 12.88 -6.20 -33.08
C SER A 14 11.52 -6.33 -33.75
N GLY A 15 11.07 -5.24 -34.40
CA GLY A 15 10.05 -5.30 -35.45
C GLY A 15 8.72 -4.66 -35.09
N ILE A 16 8.59 -3.36 -35.33
CA ILE A 16 7.32 -2.77 -35.76
C ILE A 16 7.58 -2.23 -37.16
N ASP A 17 7.02 -2.92 -38.16
CA ASP A 17 6.91 -2.44 -39.54
C ASP A 17 5.95 -1.25 -39.57
N ALA A 18 6.45 -0.09 -39.98
CA ALA A 18 5.64 1.04 -40.37
C ALA A 18 5.67 1.14 -41.90
N ALA A 19 4.50 0.86 -42.51
CA ALA A 19 4.28 1.06 -43.93
C ALA A 19 4.43 2.55 -44.30
N GLU A 20 5.13 2.76 -45.40
CA GLU A 20 5.43 4.04 -46.04
C GLU A 20 4.16 4.80 -46.45
N ASN A 21 4.16 6.11 -46.22
CA ASN A 21 3.55 7.03 -47.18
C ASN A 21 4.39 8.30 -47.27
N VAL A 22 4.90 8.51 -48.48
CA VAL A 22 5.86 9.51 -48.91
C VAL A 22 5.15 10.85 -49.18
N VAL A 23 5.57 11.93 -48.51
CA VAL A 23 5.40 13.29 -49.03
C VAL A 23 6.70 14.06 -48.76
N ALA A 24 7.33 14.53 -49.84
CA ALA A 24 8.61 15.22 -49.85
C ALA A 24 8.56 16.63 -49.23
N PRO A 25 9.66 17.13 -48.62
CA PRO A 25 9.71 18.47 -48.05
C PRO A 25 10.13 19.54 -49.08
N PRO A 26 9.58 20.77 -49.04
CA PRO A 26 10.12 21.88 -49.80
C PRO A 26 11.29 22.58 -49.07
N LYS A 27 12.19 23.11 -49.89
CA LYS A 27 13.51 23.66 -49.60
C LYS A 27 13.47 24.99 -48.80
N THR A 28 14.43 25.17 -47.90
CA THR A 28 14.80 26.45 -47.25
C THR A 28 15.54 27.40 -48.21
N PRO A 29 15.40 28.72 -48.00
CA PRO A 29 16.59 29.58 -47.81
C PRO A 29 16.32 30.80 -46.87
N PRO A 30 17.26 31.74 -46.66
CA PRO A 30 18.36 31.68 -45.70
C PRO A 30 18.24 32.71 -44.55
N ALA A 31 19.21 32.63 -43.63
CA ALA A 31 19.34 33.37 -42.37
C ALA A 31 19.23 34.90 -42.46
N LYS A 32 18.58 35.51 -41.45
CA LYS A 32 18.81 36.90 -41.03
C LYS A 32 18.94 36.98 -39.51
N THR A 33 20.10 37.45 -39.09
CA THR A 33 20.50 37.86 -37.74
C THR A 33 19.64 39.02 -37.24
N LYS A 34 19.07 38.94 -36.04
CA LYS A 34 18.82 40.09 -35.15
C LYS A 34 18.87 39.67 -33.68
N ALA A 35 19.64 40.42 -32.91
CA ALA A 35 19.69 40.39 -31.46
C ALA A 35 18.36 40.85 -30.83
N ASN A 36 17.97 40.28 -29.68
CA ASN A 36 17.85 41.02 -28.42
C ASN A 36 17.16 40.24 -27.29
N ALA A 37 17.58 40.61 -26.08
CA ALA A 37 16.86 40.60 -24.80
C ALA A 37 16.72 39.26 -24.06
N SER A 38 17.67 39.04 -23.14
CA SER A 38 17.51 38.19 -21.96
C SER A 38 16.31 38.69 -21.13
N LYS A 39 15.22 37.94 -21.14
CA LYS A 39 14.11 38.11 -20.20
C LYS A 39 14.34 37.10 -19.07
N ALA A 40 14.57 37.61 -17.87
CA ALA A 40 14.63 36.82 -16.66
C ALA A 40 13.31 36.06 -16.49
N ILE A 41 13.37 34.73 -16.52
CA ILE A 41 12.26 33.86 -16.09
C ILE A 41 12.24 33.98 -14.57
N LYS A 42 11.24 34.70 -14.03
CA LYS A 42 10.89 34.59 -12.62
C LYS A 42 10.47 33.15 -12.39
N ALA A 43 11.18 32.45 -11.50
CA ALA A 43 10.70 31.20 -10.94
C ALA A 43 9.36 31.49 -10.24
N GLU A 44 8.33 30.76 -10.64
CA GLU A 44 7.06 30.72 -9.92
C GLU A 44 7.32 30.19 -8.49
N PRO A 45 6.63 30.71 -7.47
CA PRO A 45 6.80 30.22 -6.11
C PRO A 45 6.36 28.75 -6.04
N VAL A 46 7.26 27.88 -5.60
CA VAL A 46 6.96 26.48 -5.28
C VAL A 46 5.91 26.48 -4.16
N ASP A 47 4.78 25.79 -4.39
CA ASP A 47 3.69 25.65 -3.43
C ASP A 47 4.23 25.10 -2.11
N GLU A 48 3.84 25.70 -0.98
CA GLU A 48 4.26 25.24 0.36
C GLU A 48 3.87 23.77 0.60
N SER A 49 2.85 23.27 -0.12
CA SER A 49 2.45 21.86 -0.08
C SER A 49 3.50 20.91 -0.68
N ASP A 50 4.23 21.33 -1.71
CA ASP A 50 5.29 20.55 -2.35
C ASP A 50 6.54 20.46 -1.45
N GLN A 51 6.84 21.54 -0.71
CA GLN A 51 7.96 21.55 0.23
C GLN A 51 7.70 20.65 1.45
N VAL A 52 6.48 20.64 1.98
CA VAL A 52 6.10 19.75 3.10
C VAL A 52 6.16 18.28 2.70
N GLN A 53 5.78 17.95 1.45
CA GLN A 53 5.91 16.58 0.93
C GLN A 53 7.35 16.14 0.74
N LEU A 54 8.21 17.01 0.19
CA LEU A 54 9.63 16.72 0.00
C LEU A 54 10.35 16.52 1.34
N GLN A 55 10.03 17.35 2.34
CA GLN A 55 10.57 17.28 3.69
C GLN A 55 10.17 15.98 4.40
N LEU A 56 8.90 15.57 4.31
CA LEU A 56 8.43 14.30 4.88
C LEU A 56 9.05 13.07 4.20
N GLN A 57 9.28 13.13 2.89
CA GLN A 57 9.93 12.04 2.16
C GLN A 57 11.41 11.92 2.54
N LEU A 58 12.10 13.05 2.74
CA LEU A 58 13.48 13.09 3.25
C LEU A 58 13.59 12.53 4.68
N GLU A 59 12.61 12.80 5.54
CA GLU A 59 12.55 12.24 6.90
C GLU A 59 12.27 10.73 6.91
N LEU A 60 11.48 10.23 5.95
CA LEU A 60 11.23 8.79 5.76
C LEU A 60 12.49 8.06 5.27
N ASP A 61 13.24 8.64 4.33
CA ASP A 61 14.48 8.05 3.79
C ASP A 61 15.63 8.10 4.81
N GLN A 62 15.66 9.09 5.72
CA GLN A 62 16.67 9.19 6.79
C GLN A 62 16.33 8.39 8.06
N GLY A 63 15.05 8.05 8.25
CA GLY A 63 14.56 7.22 9.36
C GLY A 63 15.01 5.75 9.29
N GLU A 64 15.48 5.27 8.14
CA GLU A 64 16.01 3.91 7.97
C GLU A 64 17.39 3.70 8.61
N SER A 65 18.09 4.75 9.04
CA SER A 65 19.44 4.64 9.62
C SER A 65 19.59 5.04 11.09
N SER A 66 18.53 5.45 11.82
CA SER A 66 18.68 5.76 13.24
C SER A 66 17.41 5.55 14.08
N SER A 67 17.30 4.37 14.69
CA SER A 67 16.33 4.12 15.76
C SER A 67 16.79 4.83 17.05
N VAL A 68 16.27 6.03 17.30
CA VAL A 68 16.48 6.74 18.58
C VAL A 68 15.59 6.13 19.66
N ARG A 69 16.24 5.62 20.71
CA ARG A 69 15.65 5.13 21.96
C ARG A 69 14.78 6.22 22.60
N ARG A 70 13.51 5.93 22.87
CA ARG A 70 12.69 6.78 23.75
C ARG A 70 12.89 6.36 25.21
N SER A 71 13.28 7.35 26.02
CA SER A 71 13.49 7.31 27.46
C SER A 71 12.19 6.96 28.20
N ALA A 72 12.25 5.96 29.08
CA ALA A 72 11.15 5.58 29.96
C ALA A 72 10.97 6.64 31.06
N ARG A 73 9.81 7.31 31.07
CA ARG A 73 9.34 8.12 32.21
C ARG A 73 9.06 7.17 33.39
N LYS A 74 9.90 7.25 34.43
CA LYS A 74 9.66 6.64 35.75
C LYS A 74 8.29 7.11 36.28
N ARG A 75 7.35 6.17 36.48
CA ARG A 75 6.21 6.38 37.38
C ARG A 75 6.69 6.11 38.80
N THR A 76 6.56 7.12 39.65
CA THR A 76 6.72 7.02 41.10
C THR A 76 5.57 6.17 41.65
N ILE A 77 5.88 4.97 42.13
CA ILE A 77 4.97 4.16 42.94
C ILE A 77 5.33 4.47 44.41
N VAL A 78 4.36 5.00 45.13
CA VAL A 78 4.42 5.19 46.58
C VAL A 78 4.33 3.82 47.23
N LYS A 79 5.36 3.42 47.97
CA LYS A 79 5.41 2.18 48.75
C LYS A 79 4.77 2.44 50.11
N VAL A 80 3.66 1.76 50.40
CA VAL A 80 3.07 1.71 51.74
C VAL A 80 3.77 0.58 52.50
N GLU A 81 4.33 0.92 53.67
CA GLU A 81 4.97 -0.01 54.59
C GLU A 81 3.93 -0.82 55.38
N VAL A 82 4.19 -2.11 55.55
CA VAL A 82 3.65 -2.91 56.65
C VAL A 82 4.83 -3.64 57.29
N LYS A 83 4.99 -3.43 58.60
CA LYS A 83 5.95 -4.07 59.49
C LYS A 83 5.55 -5.52 59.77
N ASP A 84 6.53 -6.40 59.88
CA ASP A 84 6.46 -7.51 60.84
C ASP A 84 7.88 -7.88 61.32
N GLU A 85 8.00 -8.14 62.61
CA GLU A 85 9.23 -8.34 63.37
C GLU A 85 9.54 -9.84 63.59
N GLY A 86 10.84 -10.18 63.64
CA GLY A 86 11.39 -11.15 64.60
C GLY A 86 12.00 -12.47 64.08
N GLY A 87 13.32 -12.66 64.29
CA GLY A 87 13.91 -13.93 64.73
C GLY A 87 15.13 -14.54 63.98
N ASP A 88 16.34 -14.06 64.33
CA ASP A 88 17.66 -14.72 64.62
C ASP A 88 18.21 -15.93 63.80
N ALA A 89 19.39 -15.79 63.14
CA ALA A 89 20.76 -16.31 63.47
C ALA A 89 21.16 -17.49 62.53
N GLU A 90 22.36 -17.76 62.00
CA GLU A 90 23.78 -17.34 62.15
C GLU A 90 24.59 -17.78 60.87
N ASP A 91 25.65 -17.03 60.53
CA ASP A 91 26.94 -17.30 59.85
C ASP A 91 27.12 -18.29 58.66
N ASN A 92 27.62 -17.80 57.49
CA ASN A 92 29.06 -17.89 57.11
C ASN A 92 29.42 -17.28 55.72
N GLU A 93 30.53 -16.55 55.74
CA GLU A 93 31.49 -16.02 54.75
C GLU A 93 31.44 -16.26 53.19
N ASN A 94 31.62 -15.11 52.50
CA ASN A 94 32.54 -14.77 51.38
C ASN A 94 32.32 -15.13 49.87
N VAL A 95 32.16 -14.05 49.09
CA VAL A 95 32.60 -13.72 47.71
C VAL A 95 32.13 -14.57 46.52
N LYS A 96 31.25 -14.00 45.68
CA LYS A 96 31.53 -13.43 44.33
C LYS A 96 30.22 -13.07 43.64
N ASP A 97 29.95 -11.77 43.52
CA ASP A 97 28.93 -11.22 42.63
C ASP A 97 29.31 -11.57 41.18
N ASP A 98 28.62 -12.55 40.60
CA ASP A 98 28.68 -12.82 39.17
C ASP A 98 27.51 -12.09 38.51
N ASP A 99 27.82 -10.87 38.05
CA ASP A 99 27.02 -10.05 37.16
C ASP A 99 26.69 -10.83 35.88
N ARG A 100 25.62 -11.64 35.90
CA ARG A 100 25.00 -12.17 34.69
C ARG A 100 24.18 -11.07 34.02
N THR A 101 24.89 -10.13 33.42
CA THR A 101 24.41 -9.40 32.26
C THR A 101 24.02 -10.41 31.18
N THR A 102 22.72 -10.70 31.07
CA THR A 102 22.16 -11.42 29.92
C THR A 102 22.37 -10.54 28.69
N LYS A 103 23.42 -10.84 27.90
CA LYS A 103 23.70 -10.18 26.62
C LYS A 103 22.46 -10.28 25.72
N PRO A 104 22.07 -9.19 25.03
CA PRO A 104 20.98 -9.26 24.06
C PRO A 104 21.40 -10.17 22.90
N SER A 105 20.55 -11.14 22.58
CA SER A 105 20.77 -12.08 21.48
C SER A 105 20.75 -11.36 20.12
N PRO A 106 21.39 -11.94 19.07
CA PRO A 106 21.49 -11.31 17.75
C PRO A 106 20.12 -11.15 17.07
N PRO A 107 19.97 -10.22 16.11
CA PRO A 107 18.72 -10.04 15.38
C PRO A 107 18.56 -11.16 14.35
N GLY A 108 17.80 -12.18 14.73
CA GLY A 108 17.41 -13.28 13.86
C GLY A 108 17.16 -14.55 14.67
N LYS A 109 15.97 -15.14 14.48
CA LYS A 109 15.48 -16.40 15.09
C LYS A 109 14.69 -16.29 16.41
N ASN A 110 13.73 -15.37 16.47
CA ASN A 110 12.48 -15.65 17.19
C ASN A 110 11.32 -15.22 16.31
N VAL A 111 10.96 -16.06 15.34
CA VAL A 111 9.63 -16.00 14.74
C VAL A 111 8.71 -16.49 15.84
N VAL A 112 8.10 -15.58 16.59
CA VAL A 112 6.95 -15.92 17.44
C VAL A 112 5.89 -16.41 16.46
N GLN A 113 5.80 -17.73 16.32
CA GLN A 113 4.74 -18.38 15.58
C GLN A 113 3.47 -18.15 16.39
N PHE A 114 2.46 -17.57 15.78
CA PHE A 114 1.13 -17.47 16.36
C PHE A 114 0.27 -18.55 15.68
N PRO A 115 0.36 -19.83 16.11
CA PRO A 115 -0.30 -20.94 15.43
C PRO A 115 -1.85 -20.85 15.44
N HIS A 116 -2.41 -19.89 16.16
CA HIS A 116 -3.85 -19.61 16.21
C HIS A 116 -4.32 -18.57 15.18
N LEU A 117 -3.40 -17.86 14.49
CA LEU A 117 -3.82 -16.87 13.51
C LEU A 117 -4.30 -17.56 12.23
N LYS A 118 -5.55 -17.27 11.88
CA LYS A 118 -6.21 -17.74 10.66
C LYS A 118 -6.22 -16.67 9.58
N GLU A 119 -6.12 -17.11 8.33
CA GLU A 119 -6.40 -16.26 7.18
C GLU A 119 -7.84 -15.74 7.25
N ILE A 120 -8.09 -14.57 6.64
CA ILE A 120 -9.44 -14.04 6.50
C ILE A 120 -9.90 -14.18 5.06
N SER A 121 -11.21 -14.28 4.87
CA SER A 121 -11.78 -14.30 3.52
C SER A 121 -11.69 -12.91 2.89
N ASP A 122 -11.42 -12.86 1.59
CA ASP A 122 -11.54 -11.60 0.85
C ASP A 122 -13.01 -11.16 0.80
N SER A 123 -13.25 -9.85 0.89
CA SER A 123 -14.57 -9.25 0.67
C SER A 123 -14.60 -8.65 -0.72
N ILE A 124 -14.86 -9.48 -1.73
CA ILE A 124 -14.84 -9.10 -3.15
C ILE A 124 -16.12 -9.61 -3.81
N ASP A 125 -16.67 -8.81 -4.71
CA ASP A 125 -17.80 -9.19 -5.56
C ASP A 125 -17.63 -8.56 -6.95
N LYS A 126 -18.57 -8.80 -7.88
CA LYS A 126 -18.62 -8.15 -9.18
C LYS A 126 -18.92 -6.65 -9.02
N ASN A 127 -18.62 -5.88 -10.06
CA ASN A 127 -19.00 -4.46 -10.16
C ASN A 127 -18.43 -3.55 -9.06
N LEU A 128 -17.24 -3.85 -8.53
CA LEU A 128 -16.58 -2.96 -7.57
C LEU A 128 -16.11 -1.66 -8.26
N ILE A 129 -16.33 -0.54 -7.57
CA ILE A 129 -15.70 0.75 -7.91
C ILE A 129 -14.25 0.75 -7.43
N CYS A 130 -14.00 0.25 -6.21
CA CYS A 130 -12.65 0.19 -5.66
C CYS A 130 -12.41 -1.10 -4.88
N LEU A 131 -11.29 -1.77 -5.17
CA LEU A 131 -10.75 -2.87 -4.39
C LEU A 131 -9.55 -2.38 -3.56
N PHE A 132 -9.68 -2.38 -2.24
CA PHE A 132 -8.62 -2.03 -1.30
C PHE A 132 -7.70 -3.23 -1.07
N VAL A 133 -6.39 -3.00 -1.20
CA VAL A 133 -5.35 -4.02 -1.05
C VAL A 133 -4.49 -3.70 0.16
N GLY A 134 -4.67 -4.46 1.23
CA GLY A 134 -3.75 -4.51 2.36
C GLY A 134 -2.53 -5.37 2.06
N ILE A 135 -1.54 -5.35 2.95
CA ILE A 135 -0.37 -6.22 2.81
C ILE A 135 -0.69 -7.64 3.26
N ASN A 136 -1.17 -7.80 4.50
CA ASN A 136 -1.61 -9.06 5.08
C ASN A 136 -2.41 -8.84 6.37
N PRO A 137 -3.16 -9.86 6.86
CA PRO A 137 -3.88 -9.77 8.12
C PRO A 137 -2.96 -9.56 9.33
N GLY A 138 -3.28 -8.55 10.15
CA GLY A 138 -2.70 -8.41 11.49
C GLY A 138 -3.38 -9.32 12.52
N VAL A 139 -2.85 -9.42 13.74
CA VAL A 139 -3.43 -10.24 14.84
C VAL A 139 -4.93 -10.02 15.00
N LYS A 140 -5.37 -8.78 15.23
CA LYS A 140 -6.78 -8.50 15.47
C LYS A 140 -7.69 -8.80 14.27
N THR A 141 -7.19 -8.55 13.06
CA THR A 141 -7.91 -8.91 11.81
C THR A 141 -8.08 -10.42 11.71
N SER A 142 -7.02 -11.17 12.01
CA SER A 142 -7.04 -12.63 12.00
C SER A 142 -7.95 -13.22 13.09
N GLU A 143 -7.92 -12.68 14.31
CA GLU A 143 -8.78 -13.12 15.42
C GLU A 143 -10.27 -12.87 15.17
N THR A 144 -10.60 -11.73 14.57
CA THR A 144 -11.98 -11.31 14.33
C THR A 144 -12.55 -11.81 13.01
N GLY A 145 -11.69 -12.21 12.07
CA GLY A 145 -12.10 -12.52 10.70
C GLY A 145 -12.39 -11.29 9.85
N HIS A 146 -12.14 -10.07 10.35
CA HIS A 146 -12.54 -8.83 9.70
C HIS A 146 -11.39 -7.89 9.32
N ALA A 147 -11.44 -7.33 8.13
CA ALA A 147 -10.43 -6.45 7.56
C ALA A 147 -10.21 -5.19 8.40
N TYR A 148 -8.94 -4.85 8.64
CA TYR A 148 -8.51 -3.64 9.34
C TYR A 148 -9.11 -3.46 10.76
N ALA A 149 -9.37 -4.56 11.48
CA ALA A 149 -10.08 -4.55 12.76
C ALA A 149 -9.33 -3.96 13.97
N HIS A 150 -8.02 -3.75 13.88
CA HIS A 150 -7.27 -3.19 15.01
C HIS A 150 -7.66 -1.73 15.27
N SER A 151 -7.89 -1.34 16.53
CA SER A 151 -8.41 0.00 16.90
C SER A 151 -7.49 1.16 16.51
N SER A 152 -6.18 0.92 16.40
CA SER A 152 -5.21 1.90 15.92
C SER A 152 -5.18 2.02 14.39
N ASN A 153 -5.86 1.14 13.64
CA ASN A 153 -5.92 1.22 12.20
C ASN A 153 -6.90 2.33 11.78
N TRP A 154 -6.47 3.19 10.85
CA TRP A 154 -7.23 4.34 10.40
C TRP A 154 -8.11 4.07 9.16
N PHE A 155 -8.08 2.87 8.59
CA PHE A 155 -8.78 2.53 7.34
C PHE A 155 -10.24 2.98 7.37
N TRP A 156 -11.01 2.53 8.36
CA TRP A 156 -12.45 2.85 8.46
C TRP A 156 -12.73 4.34 8.67
N LYS A 157 -11.87 5.01 9.46
CA LYS A 157 -11.96 6.46 9.68
C LYS A 157 -11.69 7.24 8.40
N LEU A 158 -10.67 6.83 7.64
CA LEU A 158 -10.27 7.47 6.38
C LEU A 158 -11.22 7.16 5.23
N LEU A 159 -11.78 5.95 5.21
CA LEU A 159 -12.82 5.57 4.26
C LEU A 159 -14.03 6.51 4.37
N HIS A 160 -14.48 6.75 5.60
CA HIS A 160 -15.56 7.70 5.86
C HIS A 160 -15.14 9.16 5.64
N SER A 161 -14.06 9.62 6.27
CA SER A 161 -13.66 11.03 6.19
C SER A 161 -13.23 11.46 4.78
N GLY A 162 -12.80 10.52 3.95
CA GLY A 162 -12.52 10.72 2.53
C GLY A 162 -13.76 10.73 1.65
N GLY A 163 -14.94 10.39 2.19
CA GLY A 163 -16.22 10.40 1.46
C GLY A 163 -16.52 9.12 0.68
N CYS A 164 -15.80 8.01 0.91
CA CYS A 164 -16.12 6.72 0.28
C CYS A 164 -17.36 6.06 0.89
N THR A 165 -17.69 6.37 2.14
CA THR A 165 -18.91 5.93 2.84
C THR A 165 -19.64 7.11 3.46
N ASP A 166 -20.97 7.05 3.50
CA ASP A 166 -21.86 8.06 4.06
C ASP A 166 -21.72 8.23 5.57
N ARG A 167 -21.26 7.19 6.26
CA ARG A 167 -21.03 7.15 7.70
C ARG A 167 -19.77 6.40 8.06
N LEU A 168 -19.33 6.55 9.30
CA LEU A 168 -18.27 5.72 9.88
C LEU A 168 -18.81 4.31 10.14
N LEU A 169 -18.26 3.34 9.42
CA LEU A 169 -18.61 1.92 9.58
C LEU A 169 -17.65 1.23 10.57
N PRO A 170 -18.14 0.29 11.39
CA PRO A 170 -17.28 -0.59 12.15
C PRO A 170 -16.65 -1.64 11.22
N TYR A 171 -15.56 -2.27 11.66
CA TYR A 171 -14.84 -3.26 10.84
C TYR A 171 -15.66 -4.47 10.43
N THR A 172 -16.73 -4.78 11.16
CA THR A 172 -17.65 -5.89 10.87
C THR A 172 -18.45 -5.72 9.59
N TYR A 173 -18.37 -4.55 8.94
CA TYR A 173 -19.05 -4.24 7.68
C TYR A 173 -18.20 -4.53 6.43
N ASP A 174 -16.97 -5.01 6.57
CA ASP A 174 -16.12 -5.38 5.42
C ASP A 174 -16.82 -6.29 4.41
N THR A 175 -17.46 -7.34 4.90
CA THR A 175 -18.25 -8.30 4.10
C THR A 175 -19.48 -7.67 3.43
N HIS A 176 -19.95 -6.53 3.95
CA HIS A 176 -21.09 -5.80 3.41
C HIS A 176 -20.66 -4.70 2.42
N LEU A 177 -19.39 -4.30 2.40
CA LEU A 177 -18.87 -3.26 1.51
C LEU A 177 -19.18 -3.54 0.03
N PRO A 178 -19.05 -4.77 -0.50
CA PRO A 178 -19.30 -5.01 -1.92
C PRO A 178 -20.75 -4.70 -2.30
N ARG A 179 -21.70 -5.28 -1.53
CA ARG A 179 -23.15 -5.13 -1.76
C ARG A 179 -23.62 -3.70 -1.51
N LEU A 180 -23.22 -3.09 -0.39
CA LEU A 180 -23.77 -1.81 0.04
C LEU A 180 -23.09 -0.60 -0.59
N TYR A 181 -21.82 -0.72 -0.96
CA TYR A 181 -20.99 0.44 -1.34
C TYR A 181 -20.22 0.29 -2.65
N SER A 182 -20.27 -0.87 -3.32
CA SER A 182 -19.37 -1.20 -4.45
C SER A 182 -17.88 -1.15 -4.07
N LEU A 183 -17.54 -1.45 -2.83
CA LEU A 183 -16.17 -1.43 -2.32
C LEU A 183 -15.75 -2.82 -1.85
N GLY A 184 -14.51 -3.22 -2.05
CA GLY A 184 -14.04 -4.54 -1.61
C GLY A 184 -12.69 -4.48 -0.91
N THR A 185 -12.32 -5.53 -0.20
CA THR A 185 -11.03 -5.65 0.49
C THR A 185 -10.37 -7.01 0.21
N THR A 186 -9.05 -6.99 -0.02
CA THR A 186 -8.18 -8.16 -0.17
C THR A 186 -6.81 -7.85 0.44
N ASN A 187 -5.93 -8.84 0.51
CA ASN A 187 -4.51 -8.64 0.81
C ASN A 187 -3.59 -9.13 -0.32
N LEU A 188 -2.36 -8.59 -0.35
CA LEU A 188 -1.28 -9.09 -1.19
C LEU A 188 -0.82 -10.48 -0.73
N VAL A 189 -0.71 -10.69 0.59
CA VAL A 189 -0.31 -11.95 1.21
C VAL A 189 -1.42 -12.42 2.15
N ALA A 190 -1.84 -13.68 2.03
CA ALA A 190 -2.92 -14.26 2.83
C ALA A 190 -2.50 -14.54 4.28
N ARG A 191 -1.25 -14.98 4.49
CA ARG A 191 -0.73 -15.38 5.79
C ARG A 191 -0.76 -14.24 6.82
N PRO A 192 -1.40 -14.43 7.98
CA PRO A 192 -1.37 -13.44 9.05
C PRO A 192 0.00 -13.31 9.71
N THR A 193 0.29 -12.12 10.23
CA THR A 193 1.47 -11.85 11.05
C THR A 193 1.16 -10.85 12.15
N ALA A 194 1.89 -10.90 13.27
CA ALA A 194 1.82 -9.82 14.24
C ALA A 194 2.51 -8.54 13.76
N ASN A 195 3.55 -8.68 12.94
CA ASN A 195 4.23 -7.56 12.32
C ASN A 195 4.54 -7.86 10.85
N GLN A 196 4.31 -6.87 9.99
CA GLN A 196 4.57 -6.94 8.55
C GLN A 196 6.04 -7.26 8.20
N THR A 197 6.98 -6.96 9.10
CA THR A 197 8.40 -7.33 8.94
C THR A 197 8.63 -8.85 9.02
N GLN A 198 7.66 -9.62 9.51
CA GLN A 198 7.69 -11.09 9.52
C GLN A 198 7.30 -11.71 8.17
N LEU A 199 6.89 -10.89 7.19
CA LEU A 199 6.71 -11.34 5.81
C LEU A 199 8.06 -11.28 5.09
N SER A 200 8.46 -12.39 4.51
CA SER A 200 9.61 -12.42 3.61
C SER A 200 9.30 -11.62 2.33
N GLN A 201 10.35 -11.14 1.67
CA GLN A 201 10.20 -10.46 0.39
C GLN A 201 9.63 -11.41 -0.69
N GLN A 202 9.98 -12.70 -0.61
CA GLN A 202 9.50 -13.72 -1.55
C GLN A 202 7.98 -13.90 -1.44
N GLU A 203 7.42 -13.96 -0.22
CA GLU A 203 5.96 -14.05 -0.03
C GLU A 203 5.22 -12.87 -0.66
N LYS A 204 5.75 -11.65 -0.55
CA LYS A 204 5.14 -10.47 -1.18
C LYS A 204 5.22 -10.55 -2.71
N ILE A 205 6.34 -11.04 -3.25
CA ILE A 205 6.53 -11.23 -4.70
C ILE A 205 5.58 -12.31 -5.23
N ASP A 206 5.39 -13.41 -4.50
CA ASP A 206 4.52 -14.52 -4.86
C ASP A 206 3.04 -14.15 -4.75
N GLY A 207 2.70 -13.22 -3.85
CA GLY A 207 1.35 -12.66 -3.73
C GLY A 207 0.92 -11.81 -4.92
N ALA A 208 1.84 -11.15 -5.61
CA ALA A 208 1.53 -10.25 -6.71
C ALA A 208 0.81 -10.92 -7.91
N PRO A 209 1.25 -12.07 -8.46
CA PRO A 209 0.50 -12.75 -9.52
C PRO A 209 -0.88 -13.23 -9.06
N ILE A 210 -1.03 -13.65 -7.80
CA ILE A 210 -2.33 -14.05 -7.23
C ILE A 210 -3.28 -12.85 -7.18
N LEU A 211 -2.79 -11.70 -6.69
CA LEU A 211 -3.56 -10.47 -6.66
C LEU A 211 -3.92 -10.00 -8.08
N ALA A 212 -3.01 -10.09 -9.04
CA ALA A 212 -3.28 -9.74 -10.43
C ALA A 212 -4.40 -10.62 -11.04
N ALA A 213 -4.40 -11.92 -10.74
CA ALA A 213 -5.47 -12.83 -11.14
C ALA A 213 -6.82 -12.46 -10.50
N LYS A 214 -6.85 -12.09 -9.22
CA LYS A 214 -8.08 -11.58 -8.56
C LYS A 214 -8.59 -10.30 -9.24
N ILE A 215 -7.72 -9.34 -9.51
CA ILE A 215 -8.10 -8.08 -10.18
C ILE A 215 -8.67 -8.37 -11.57
N ARG A 216 -8.03 -9.27 -12.33
CA ARG A 216 -8.51 -9.68 -13.66
C ARG A 216 -9.88 -10.38 -13.60
N LYS A 217 -10.07 -11.26 -12.62
CA LYS A 217 -11.34 -11.98 -12.42
C LYS A 217 -12.48 -11.03 -12.06
N TRP A 218 -12.27 -10.19 -11.05
CA TRP A 218 -13.34 -9.37 -10.47
C TRP A 218 -13.53 -8.00 -11.12
N LYS A 219 -12.58 -7.59 -11.96
CA LYS A 219 -12.63 -6.39 -12.81
C LYS A 219 -13.09 -5.12 -12.08
N PRO A 220 -12.48 -4.76 -10.93
CA PRO A 220 -12.82 -3.52 -10.26
C PRO A 220 -12.47 -2.33 -11.15
N GLU A 221 -13.21 -1.22 -11.06
CA GLU A 221 -12.85 0.00 -11.81
C GLU A 221 -11.55 0.64 -11.33
N SER A 222 -11.23 0.47 -10.04
CA SER A 222 -9.97 0.91 -9.45
C SER A 222 -9.45 -0.08 -8.40
N VAL A 223 -8.14 -0.05 -8.17
CA VAL A 223 -7.46 -0.77 -7.10
C VAL A 223 -6.71 0.24 -6.24
N CYS A 224 -6.99 0.24 -4.94
CA CYS A 224 -6.32 1.09 -3.96
C CYS A 224 -5.29 0.27 -3.17
N PHE A 225 -4.00 0.45 -3.45
CA PHE A 225 -2.94 -0.10 -2.62
C PHE A 225 -2.81 0.71 -1.33
N VAL A 226 -3.12 0.07 -0.19
CA VAL A 226 -3.12 0.72 1.14
C VAL A 226 -1.71 0.66 1.74
N GLY A 227 -0.76 1.27 1.04
CA GLY A 227 0.66 1.31 1.37
C GLY A 227 1.55 1.35 0.13
N LYS A 228 2.50 2.30 0.10
CA LYS A 228 3.49 2.49 -0.98
C LYS A 228 4.33 1.23 -1.24
N ASP A 229 4.74 0.52 -0.19
CA ASP A 229 5.58 -0.68 -0.33
C ASP A 229 4.85 -1.85 -1.00
N ILE A 230 3.54 -1.97 -0.75
CA ILE A 230 2.69 -2.98 -1.41
C ILE A 230 2.70 -2.72 -2.91
N TRP A 231 2.50 -1.44 -3.28
CA TRP A 231 2.55 -1.01 -4.66
C TRP A 231 3.92 -1.21 -5.29
N LYS A 232 5.02 -0.88 -4.60
CA LYS A 232 6.39 -1.07 -5.10
C LYS A 232 6.66 -2.53 -5.47
N VAL A 233 6.29 -3.47 -4.59
CA VAL A 233 6.46 -4.91 -4.87
C VAL A 233 5.59 -5.35 -6.05
N PHE A 234 4.31 -4.96 -6.03
CA PHE A 234 3.39 -5.33 -7.11
C PHE A 234 3.84 -4.75 -8.45
N HIS A 235 4.21 -3.47 -8.52
CA HIS A 235 4.66 -2.78 -9.71
C HIS A 235 5.86 -3.49 -10.34
N LYS A 236 6.90 -3.77 -9.54
CA LYS A 236 8.09 -4.49 -10.01
C LYS A 236 7.73 -5.84 -10.62
N LYS A 237 6.88 -6.61 -9.95
CA LYS A 237 6.50 -7.95 -10.43
C LYS A 237 5.57 -7.89 -11.65
N TYR A 238 4.63 -6.95 -11.69
CA TYR A 238 3.60 -6.85 -12.72
C TYR A 238 4.11 -6.20 -14.01
N PHE A 239 4.94 -5.14 -13.90
CA PHE A 239 5.49 -4.44 -15.06
C PHE A 239 6.90 -4.90 -15.44
N GLY A 240 7.61 -5.62 -14.56
CA GLY A 240 8.98 -6.04 -14.80
C GLY A 240 10.02 -4.93 -14.61
N CYS A 241 9.63 -3.77 -14.08
CA CYS A 241 10.50 -2.62 -13.84
C CYS A 241 10.21 -1.95 -12.49
N GLU A 242 11.22 -1.27 -11.94
CA GLU A 242 11.05 -0.48 -10.72
C GLU A 242 10.12 0.71 -10.96
N MET A 243 9.39 1.10 -9.92
CA MET A 243 8.62 2.34 -9.90
C MET A 243 9.57 3.54 -9.85
N ASN A 244 9.18 4.66 -10.46
CA ASN A 244 9.90 5.93 -10.28
C ASN A 244 9.65 6.48 -8.86
N GLU A 245 10.64 6.37 -7.98
CA GLU A 245 10.52 6.83 -6.60
C GLU A 245 10.63 8.34 -6.43
N LYS A 246 11.45 9.00 -7.26
CA LYS A 246 11.74 10.44 -7.14
C LYS A 246 10.55 11.32 -7.52
N GLY A 247 9.68 10.82 -8.40
CA GLY A 247 8.44 11.49 -8.83
C GLY A 247 7.19 10.78 -8.34
N PHE A 248 7.28 9.99 -7.27
CA PHE A 248 6.12 9.29 -6.73
C PHE A 248 5.22 10.25 -5.94
N GLU A 249 3.92 10.19 -6.23
CA GLU A 249 2.89 10.89 -5.47
C GLU A 249 1.79 9.93 -5.03
N PHE A 250 1.24 10.15 -3.83
CA PHE A 250 0.05 9.45 -3.39
C PHE A 250 -1.19 9.90 -4.17
N GLY A 251 -2.06 8.96 -4.51
CA GLY A 251 -3.23 9.20 -5.34
C GLY A 251 -3.31 8.28 -6.56
N PHE A 252 -4.04 8.73 -7.59
CA PHE A 252 -4.11 8.02 -8.86
C PHE A 252 -2.78 8.06 -9.61
N GLN A 253 -2.30 6.88 -9.99
CA GLN A 253 -1.03 6.72 -10.67
C GLN A 253 -1.20 6.89 -12.18
N LYS A 254 -0.20 7.52 -12.80
CA LYS A 254 -0.18 7.82 -14.23
C LYS A 254 1.00 7.13 -14.92
N MET A 255 0.84 6.82 -16.20
CA MET A 255 1.94 6.38 -17.05
C MET A 255 2.91 7.53 -17.29
N ALA A 256 4.17 7.37 -16.90
CA ALA A 256 5.18 8.44 -17.00
C ALA A 256 5.36 8.99 -18.43
N ALA A 257 5.19 8.14 -19.46
CA ALA A 257 5.41 8.52 -20.85
C ALA A 257 4.26 9.37 -21.44
N THR A 258 3.01 9.16 -21.00
CA THR A 258 1.83 9.76 -21.65
C THR A 258 0.98 10.61 -20.72
N GLY A 259 1.18 10.50 -19.40
CA GLY A 259 0.31 11.12 -18.39
C GLY A 259 -1.09 10.50 -18.28
N ALA A 260 -1.39 9.45 -19.05
CA ALA A 260 -2.66 8.73 -18.96
C ALA A 260 -2.74 7.90 -17.67
N ASP A 261 -3.95 7.50 -17.28
CA ASP A 261 -4.14 6.62 -16.12
C ASP A 261 -3.36 5.31 -16.27
N LEU A 262 -2.68 4.90 -15.20
CA LEU A 262 -2.03 3.60 -15.13
C LEU A 262 -3.08 2.50 -14.85
N LEU A 263 -3.20 1.54 -15.76
CA LEU A 263 -4.17 0.46 -15.68
C LEU A 263 -3.51 -0.89 -15.40
N ILE A 264 -4.14 -1.72 -14.55
CA ILE A 264 -3.70 -3.07 -14.21
C ILE A 264 -4.82 -4.11 -14.35
N GLY A 265 -4.44 -5.40 -14.42
CA GLY A 265 -5.35 -6.54 -14.57
C GLY A 265 -5.85 -6.80 -15.99
N ASN A 266 -5.54 -5.92 -16.93
CA ASN A 266 -5.89 -6.04 -18.35
C ASN A 266 -5.01 -7.06 -19.13
N LYS A 267 -3.78 -7.32 -18.66
CA LYS A 267 -2.87 -8.30 -19.29
C LYS A 267 -3.26 -9.73 -18.92
N LYS A 268 -3.27 -10.63 -19.90
CA LYS A 268 -3.43 -12.09 -19.68
C LYS A 268 -2.13 -12.62 -19.07
N SER A 269 -2.21 -13.39 -17.97
CA SER A 269 -1.04 -14.04 -17.37
C SER A 269 -0.65 -15.34 -18.08
N ASP A 270 -1.60 -16.01 -18.74
CA ASP A 270 -1.46 -17.37 -19.26
C ASP A 270 -2.22 -17.63 -20.59
N GLY A 271 -2.76 -16.58 -21.22
CA GLY A 271 -3.50 -16.72 -22.48
C GLY A 271 -4.95 -17.19 -22.33
N THR A 272 -5.42 -17.57 -21.13
CA THR A 272 -6.80 -18.03 -20.92
C THR A 272 -7.83 -16.93 -21.20
N ASP A 273 -8.97 -17.32 -21.75
CA ASP A 273 -10.10 -16.41 -21.93
C ASP A 273 -10.74 -16.08 -20.58
N ASP A 274 -11.26 -14.86 -20.48
CA ASP A 274 -11.99 -14.46 -19.28
C ASP A 274 -13.15 -15.43 -19.08
N ASP A 275 -13.30 -15.93 -17.86
CA ASP A 275 -14.48 -16.69 -17.45
C ASP A 275 -15.74 -15.94 -17.93
N PRO A 276 -16.61 -16.56 -18.75
CA PRO A 276 -17.79 -15.90 -19.30
C PRO A 276 -18.67 -15.26 -18.23
N GLU A 277 -18.69 -15.82 -17.01
CA GLU A 277 -19.43 -15.27 -15.88
C GLU A 277 -18.94 -13.87 -15.46
N PHE A 278 -17.67 -13.56 -15.74
CA PHE A 278 -16.99 -12.32 -15.40
C PHE A 278 -16.57 -11.53 -16.65
N ALA A 279 -17.06 -11.90 -17.83
CA ALA A 279 -16.77 -11.18 -19.06
C ALA A 279 -17.28 -9.73 -18.98
N ASN A 280 -16.42 -8.78 -19.36
CA ASN A 280 -16.76 -7.38 -19.46
C ASN A 280 -15.87 -6.78 -20.56
N PRO A 281 -16.37 -6.64 -21.79
CA PRO A 281 -15.58 -6.16 -22.94
C PRO A 281 -15.19 -4.67 -22.82
N ASP A 282 -15.93 -3.92 -22.00
CA ASP A 282 -15.71 -2.49 -21.80
C ASP A 282 -14.63 -2.20 -20.75
N TRP A 283 -14.32 -3.18 -19.89
CA TRP A 283 -13.29 -3.04 -18.86
C TRP A 283 -11.88 -3.04 -19.47
N LYS A 284 -11.20 -1.89 -19.43
CA LYS A 284 -9.85 -1.70 -19.98
C LYS A 284 -8.72 -1.97 -18.98
N GLY A 285 -9.08 -2.33 -17.75
CA GLY A 285 -8.19 -2.47 -16.61
C GLY A 285 -8.61 -1.56 -15.45
N ALA A 286 -8.12 -1.87 -14.25
CA ALA A 286 -8.39 -1.06 -13.06
C ALA A 286 -7.41 0.11 -12.98
N ARG A 287 -7.93 1.32 -12.68
CA ARG A 287 -7.10 2.48 -12.34
C ARG A 287 -6.36 2.22 -11.03
N VAL A 288 -5.08 2.56 -10.96
CA VAL A 288 -4.28 2.37 -9.75
C VAL A 288 -4.35 3.62 -8.88
N PHE A 289 -4.78 3.45 -7.63
CA PHE A 289 -4.65 4.44 -6.56
C PHE A 289 -3.65 3.92 -5.52
N VAL A 290 -2.74 4.75 -5.05
CA VAL A 290 -1.79 4.40 -3.99
C VAL A 290 -1.99 5.33 -2.80
N SER A 291 -2.27 4.73 -1.65
CA SER A 291 -2.37 5.43 -0.37
C SER A 291 -1.18 5.08 0.53
N PHE A 292 -1.05 5.81 1.62
CA PHE A 292 -0.16 5.43 2.71
C PHE A 292 -0.71 4.24 3.50
N SER A 293 0.14 3.61 4.31
CA SER A 293 -0.29 2.56 5.24
C SER A 293 -1.25 3.14 6.27
N THR A 294 -2.40 2.50 6.46
CA THR A 294 -3.40 2.89 7.47
C THR A 294 -3.11 2.35 8.86
N SER A 295 -2.00 1.61 9.02
CA SER A 295 -1.55 1.13 10.33
C SER A 295 -1.25 2.29 11.27
N GLY A 296 -1.64 2.18 12.55
CA GLY A 296 -1.28 3.17 13.57
C GLY A 296 0.23 3.29 13.84
N LEU A 297 1.05 2.40 13.25
CA LEU A 297 2.52 2.46 13.30
C LEU A 297 3.09 3.50 12.32
N VAL A 298 2.32 3.91 11.31
CA VAL A 298 2.71 4.91 10.32
C VAL A 298 1.83 6.13 10.50
N SER A 299 2.44 7.30 10.67
CA SER A 299 1.68 8.53 10.89
C SER A 299 2.05 9.58 9.85
N PHE A 300 0.99 10.13 9.25
CA PHE A 300 1.02 11.32 8.43
C PHE A 300 0.17 12.42 9.10
N PRO A 301 0.39 13.70 8.76
CA PRO A 301 -0.45 14.80 9.22
C PRO A 301 -1.93 14.53 8.89
N PRO A 302 -2.88 14.82 9.79
CA PRO A 302 -4.31 14.56 9.56
C PRO A 302 -4.85 15.18 8.27
N GLU A 303 -4.42 16.41 7.95
CA GLU A 303 -4.87 17.10 6.73
C GLU A 303 -4.37 16.41 5.46
N PHE A 304 -3.11 15.98 5.45
CA PHE A 304 -2.56 15.19 4.34
C PHE A 304 -3.31 13.86 4.16
N LYS A 305 -3.61 13.18 5.28
CA LYS A 305 -4.40 11.93 5.24
C LYS A 305 -5.76 12.16 4.60
N LYS A 306 -6.44 13.24 5.00
CA LYS A 306 -7.74 13.64 4.46
C LYS A 306 -7.63 13.99 2.97
N GLN A 307 -6.67 14.83 2.58
CA GLN A 307 -6.47 15.26 1.19
C GLN A 307 -6.32 14.07 0.23
N VAL A 308 -5.47 13.09 0.56
CA VAL A 308 -5.29 11.89 -0.27
C VAL A 308 -6.59 11.11 -0.39
N TRP A 309 -7.27 10.83 0.72
CA TRP A 309 -8.49 10.01 0.71
C TRP A 309 -9.71 10.72 0.10
N THR A 310 -9.78 12.05 0.15
CA THR A 310 -10.81 12.84 -0.55
C THR A 310 -10.69 12.69 -2.07
N LYS A 311 -9.48 12.56 -2.63
CA LYS A 311 -9.30 12.27 -4.07
C LYS A 311 -9.94 10.93 -4.45
N LEU A 312 -9.75 9.91 -3.60
CA LEU A 312 -10.37 8.60 -3.82
C LEU A 312 -11.88 8.65 -3.67
N GLY A 313 -12.40 9.31 -2.62
CA GLY A 313 -13.84 9.43 -2.41
C GLY A 313 -14.55 10.24 -3.48
N ALA A 314 -13.91 11.29 -4.01
CA ALA A 314 -14.42 12.04 -5.16
C ALA A 314 -14.62 11.12 -6.37
N PHE A 315 -13.61 10.30 -6.71
CA PHE A 315 -13.74 9.30 -7.76
C PHE A 315 -14.84 8.29 -7.44
N VAL A 316 -14.89 7.75 -6.22
CA VAL A 316 -15.92 6.77 -5.85
C VAL A 316 -17.33 7.33 -6.04
N ASN A 317 -17.56 8.59 -5.65
CA ASN A 317 -18.87 9.23 -5.79
C ASN A 317 -19.20 9.60 -7.24
N GLU A 318 -18.23 10.06 -8.03
CA GLU A 318 -18.39 10.26 -9.48
C GLU A 318 -18.82 8.95 -10.17
N ARG A 319 -18.19 7.83 -9.80
CA ARG A 319 -18.54 6.52 -10.36
C ARG A 319 -19.90 6.02 -9.90
N ARG A 320 -20.31 6.30 -8.66
CA ARG A 320 -21.67 6.01 -8.19
C ARG A 320 -22.70 6.81 -8.97
N GLU A 321 -22.50 8.11 -9.14
CA GLU A 321 -23.39 8.98 -9.92
C GLU A 321 -23.52 8.48 -11.37
N ALA A 322 -22.40 8.16 -12.02
CA ALA A 322 -22.40 7.60 -13.38
C ALA A 322 -23.13 6.25 -13.50
N ARG A 323 -23.27 5.50 -12.40
CA ARG A 323 -24.00 4.24 -12.31
C ARG A 323 -25.45 4.39 -11.80
N GLY A 324 -25.86 5.59 -11.39
CA GLY A 324 -27.12 5.81 -10.68
C GLY A 324 -27.17 5.12 -9.30
N GLU A 325 -26.02 4.88 -8.67
CA GLU A 325 -25.91 4.25 -7.35
C GLU A 325 -25.90 5.30 -6.22
N THR A 326 -26.42 4.93 -5.05
CA THR A 326 -26.30 5.72 -3.81
C THR A 326 -25.28 5.11 -2.85
N SER A 327 -24.96 5.83 -1.77
CA SER A 327 -24.12 5.35 -0.67
C SER A 327 -24.93 5.41 0.63
N PRO A 328 -25.42 4.28 1.18
CA PRO A 328 -25.38 2.92 0.61
C PRO A 328 -26.38 2.73 -0.56
N LYS A 329 -26.19 1.68 -1.39
CA LYS A 329 -27.08 1.32 -2.51
C LYS A 329 -28.50 0.96 -2.10
N VAL A 330 -28.63 0.34 -0.93
CA VAL A 330 -29.92 0.04 -0.32
C VAL A 330 -29.97 0.78 1.02
N PRO A 331 -31.07 1.49 1.34
CA PRO A 331 -31.26 2.05 2.66
C PRO A 331 -31.09 0.95 3.71
N PHE A 332 -30.50 1.31 4.84
CA PHE A 332 -30.44 0.39 5.97
C PHE A 332 -31.87 0.15 6.46
N VAL A 333 -32.45 -0.99 6.09
CA VAL A 333 -33.63 -1.48 6.80
C VAL A 333 -33.08 -2.01 8.10
N LEU A 334 -33.39 -1.35 9.21
CA LEU A 334 -33.21 -1.95 10.52
C LEU A 334 -34.04 -3.23 10.49
N GLU A 335 -33.39 -4.39 10.36
CA GLU A 335 -34.05 -5.65 10.65
C GLU A 335 -34.51 -5.54 12.11
N ALA A 336 -35.82 -5.47 12.28
CA ALA A 336 -36.51 -5.23 13.54
C ALA A 336 -36.49 -6.46 14.45
#